data_AF-A0A844BDC6-F1
#
_entry.id   AF-A0A844BDC6-F1
#
_cell.length_a   1.000
_cell.length_b   1.000
_cell.length_c   1.000
_cell.angle_alpha   90.00
_cell.angle_beta   90.00
_cell.angle_gamma   90.00
#
_symmetry.space_group_name_H-M   'P 1'
#
loop_
_entity.id
_entity.type
_entity.pdbx_description
1 polymer ?
#
loop_
_entity_poly.entity_id
_entity_poly.type
_entity_poly.pdbx_seq_one_letter_code
_entity_poly.pdbx_strand_id
1 'polypeptide(L)'
;AAVCEASVDTTLIEAHWDQLVHLAASVQTGHASAVTALARFGAAARGDPIYDAGVQLGKLLRTAFLADYFVNAGFRRELRRVLNRGEAVNALKRAIYTGRVGPAQARRADEMQAVADALSLLANIVMAWNTAQMQAVLDRWANRRQIVPPELTGRIAPTRLEGINLRGVFRFPLERYAGQILPSQTAAKTSAGG
;
A
#
# COMPACT_ATOMS: atom_id res chain seq x y z
N ALA A 1 33.50 -8.85 -2.07
CA ALA A 1 32.88 -7.55 -2.42
C ALA A 1 32.33 -6.94 -1.15
N ALA A 2 32.79 -5.74 -0.76
CA ALA A 2 32.30 -5.09 0.45
C ALA A 2 30.82 -4.73 0.26
N VAL A 3 29.96 -5.19 1.17
CA VAL A 3 28.49 -5.03 1.08
C VAL A 3 28.05 -3.57 1.29
N CYS A 4 28.94 -2.72 1.82
CA CYS A 4 28.74 -1.28 1.96
C CYS A 4 30.06 -0.56 1.57
N GLU A 5 30.07 0.19 0.46
CA GLU A 5 31.11 1.20 0.26
C GLU A 5 30.86 2.35 1.25
N ALA A 6 31.87 2.62 2.08
CA ALA A 6 31.74 3.40 3.31
C ALA A 6 32.34 4.81 3.21
N SER A 7 32.39 5.41 2.02
CA SER A 7 32.88 6.77 1.85
C SER A 7 31.79 7.71 1.34
N VAL A 8 31.56 8.76 2.13
CA VAL A 8 30.83 9.96 1.72
C VAL A 8 31.87 11.03 1.51
N ASP A 9 31.86 11.66 0.34
CA ASP A 9 32.68 12.83 0.08
C ASP A 9 31.95 14.08 0.56
N THR A 10 32.29 14.55 1.76
CA THR A 10 31.73 15.78 2.34
C THR A 10 32.26 17.03 1.67
N THR A 11 33.47 16.99 1.10
CA THR A 11 34.06 18.16 0.44
C THR A 11 33.32 18.51 -0.84
N LEU A 12 32.85 17.51 -1.60
CA LEU A 12 32.00 17.73 -2.77
C LEU A 12 30.64 18.32 -2.41
N ILE A 13 30.07 17.91 -1.26
CA ILE A 13 28.80 18.46 -0.75
C ILE A 13 28.99 19.93 -0.40
N GLU A 14 30.05 20.26 0.35
CA GLU A 14 30.35 21.64 0.76
C GLU A 14 30.61 22.55 -0.44
N ALA A 15 31.38 22.07 -1.44
CA ALA A 15 31.71 22.83 -2.64
C ALA A 15 30.47 23.24 -3.47
N HIS A 16 29.40 22.45 -3.44
CA HIS A 16 28.17 22.68 -4.21
C HIS A 16 26.93 22.93 -3.33
N TRP A 17 27.12 23.20 -2.03
CA TRP A 17 26.03 23.33 -1.07
C TRP A 17 25.02 24.41 -1.46
N ASP A 18 25.51 25.60 -1.82
CA ASP A 18 24.66 26.72 -2.21
C ASP A 18 23.78 26.39 -3.43
N GLN A 19 24.32 25.62 -4.38
CA GLN A 19 23.58 25.20 -5.58
C GLN A 19 22.49 24.18 -5.23
N LEU A 20 22.77 23.24 -4.31
CA LEU A 20 21.78 22.30 -3.79
C LEU A 20 20.66 23.03 -3.04
N VAL A 21 21.01 23.99 -2.18
CA VAL A 21 20.04 24.82 -1.45
C VAL A 21 19.21 25.65 -2.42
N HIS A 22 19.84 26.26 -3.43
CA HIS A 22 19.13 27.05 -4.43
C HIS A 22 18.15 26.18 -5.25
N LEU A 23 18.54 24.96 -5.62
CA LEU A 23 17.66 24.01 -6.28
C LEU A 23 16.46 23.65 -5.40
N ALA A 24 16.70 23.32 -4.13
CA ALA A 24 15.64 23.01 -3.17
C ALA A 24 14.69 24.20 -2.96
N ALA A 25 15.24 25.41 -2.79
CA ALA A 25 14.47 26.63 -2.63
C ALA A 25 13.65 26.96 -3.89
N SER A 26 14.20 26.77 -5.09
CA SER A 26 13.48 26.96 -6.35
C SER A 26 12.27 26.02 -6.46
N VAL A 27 12.43 24.77 -6.02
CA VAL A 27 11.32 23.80 -5.98
C VAL A 27 10.29 24.18 -4.92
N GLN A 28 10.74 24.55 -3.72
CA GLN A 28 9.86 24.89 -2.61
C GLN A 28 9.05 26.17 -2.86
N THR A 29 9.64 27.16 -3.53
CA THR A 29 9.01 28.45 -3.88
C THR A 29 8.19 28.40 -5.18
N GLY A 30 8.18 27.26 -5.88
CA GLY A 30 7.41 27.08 -7.11
C GLY A 30 8.05 27.66 -8.38
N HIS A 31 9.28 28.18 -8.31
CA HIS A 31 10.03 28.64 -9.49
C HIS A 31 10.45 27.48 -10.41
N ALA A 32 10.60 26.27 -9.86
CA ALA A 32 10.81 25.04 -10.60
C ALA A 32 9.85 23.95 -10.13
N SER A 33 9.33 23.14 -11.05
CA SER A 33 8.55 21.96 -10.64
C SER A 33 9.48 20.85 -10.15
N ALA A 34 9.05 20.09 -9.14
CA ALA A 34 9.79 18.92 -8.66
C ALA A 34 10.02 17.89 -9.79
N VAL A 35 9.05 17.74 -10.70
CA VAL A 35 9.16 16.83 -11.85
C VAL A 35 10.27 17.27 -12.79
N THR A 36 10.35 18.57 -13.10
CA THR A 36 11.40 19.14 -13.95
C THR A 36 12.78 19.00 -13.29
N ALA A 37 12.87 19.27 -11.99
CA ALA A 37 14.11 19.11 -11.24
C ALA A 37 14.60 17.65 -11.25
N LEU A 38 13.71 16.68 -11.04
CA LEU A 38 14.02 15.25 -11.09
C LEU A 38 14.37 14.76 -12.49
N ALA A 39 13.72 15.29 -13.52
CA ALA A 39 14.05 14.98 -14.91
C ALA A 39 15.44 15.50 -15.29
N ARG A 40 15.78 16.71 -14.84
CA ARG A 40 17.07 17.35 -15.09
C ARG A 40 18.22 16.71 -14.33
N PHE A 41 18.03 16.42 -13.05
CA PHE A 41 19.04 15.81 -12.17
C PHE A 41 18.75 14.32 -11.92
N GLY A 42 18.24 13.63 -12.95
CA GLY A 42 18.03 12.19 -12.94
C GLY A 42 19.32 11.41 -13.20
N ALA A 43 19.24 10.08 -13.30
CA ALA A 43 20.41 9.21 -13.48
C ALA A 43 21.26 9.53 -14.73
N ALA A 44 20.68 10.20 -15.73
CA ALA A 44 21.35 10.66 -16.94
C ALA A 44 22.24 11.91 -16.72
N ALA A 45 22.08 12.63 -15.61
CA ALA A 45 22.88 13.79 -15.24
C ALA A 45 24.20 13.42 -14.52
N ARG A 46 24.60 12.15 -14.57
CA ARG A 46 25.84 11.68 -13.95
C ARG A 46 27.04 12.40 -14.57
N GLY A 47 27.89 12.98 -13.72
CA GLY A 47 28.97 13.86 -14.14
C GLY A 47 28.62 15.36 -14.10
N ASP A 48 27.35 15.73 -13.87
CA ASP A 48 27.01 17.09 -13.46
C ASP A 48 27.42 17.29 -11.99
N PRO A 49 28.20 18.33 -11.64
CA PRO A 49 28.69 18.54 -10.28
C PRO A 49 27.57 18.66 -9.23
N ILE A 50 26.42 19.25 -9.57
CA ILE A 50 25.27 19.39 -8.67
C ILE A 50 24.64 18.02 -8.44
N TYR A 51 24.51 17.22 -9.50
CA TYR A 51 24.01 15.85 -9.38
C TYR A 51 24.94 15.01 -8.48
N ASP A 52 26.24 15.04 -8.73
CA ASP A 52 27.21 14.23 -7.97
C ASP A 52 27.27 14.65 -6.50
N ALA A 53 27.22 15.95 -6.20
CA ALA A 53 27.09 16.46 -4.83
C ALA A 53 25.77 16.01 -4.18
N GLY A 54 24.65 16.04 -4.92
CA GLY A 54 23.35 15.55 -4.47
C GLY A 54 23.36 14.05 -4.14
N VAL A 55 24.08 13.23 -4.93
CA VAL A 55 24.28 11.80 -4.64
C VAL A 55 25.05 11.61 -3.34
N GLN A 56 26.13 12.37 -3.09
CA GLN A 56 26.88 12.27 -1.84
C GLN A 56 26.05 12.70 -0.63
N LEU A 57 25.28 13.79 -0.75
CA LEU A 57 24.34 14.22 0.28
C LEU A 57 23.28 13.14 0.57
N GLY A 58 22.73 12.51 -0.47
CA GLY A 58 21.79 11.39 -0.33
C GLY A 58 22.41 10.18 0.40
N LYS A 59 23.68 9.85 0.12
CA LYS A 59 24.43 8.81 0.85
C LYS A 59 24.62 9.16 2.33
N LEU A 60 24.92 10.41 2.65
CA LEU A 60 25.06 10.88 4.03
C LEU A 60 23.75 10.72 4.80
N LEU A 61 22.65 11.23 4.24
CA LEU A 61 21.31 11.14 4.85
C LEU A 61 20.87 9.68 5.02
N ARG A 62 21.14 8.82 4.03
CA ARG A 62 20.87 7.39 4.13
C ARG A 62 21.69 6.73 5.24
N THR A 63 22.96 7.10 5.40
CA THR A 63 23.83 6.57 6.45
C THR A 63 23.30 6.95 7.83
N ALA A 64 22.95 8.22 8.05
CA ALA A 64 22.34 8.69 9.29
C ALA A 64 21.04 7.93 9.60
N PHE A 65 20.15 7.82 8.62
CA PHE A 65 18.90 7.07 8.75
C PHE A 65 19.14 5.60 9.11
N LEU A 66 20.10 4.93 8.48
CA LEU A 66 20.40 3.52 8.76
C LEU A 66 21.00 3.36 10.16
N ALA A 67 21.86 4.27 10.59
CA ALA A 67 22.39 4.27 11.96
C ALA A 67 21.25 4.35 12.99
N ASP A 68 20.32 5.29 12.80
CA ASP A 68 19.12 5.40 13.64
C ASP A 68 18.27 4.14 13.56
N TYR A 69 18.05 3.58 12.36
CA TYR A 69 17.28 2.37 12.18
C TYR A 69 17.86 1.16 12.93
N PHE A 70 19.18 1.01 12.96
CA PHE A 70 19.83 -0.11 13.65
C PHE A 70 19.92 0.11 15.16
N VAL A 71 20.31 1.31 15.60
CA VAL A 71 20.58 1.59 17.02
C VAL A 71 19.32 1.94 17.81
N ASN A 72 18.39 2.71 17.22
CA ASN A 72 17.18 3.16 17.91
C ASN A 72 16.01 2.19 17.69
N ALA A 73 15.75 1.33 18.69
CA ALA A 73 14.65 0.38 18.64
C ALA A 73 13.26 1.05 18.61
N GLY A 74 13.10 2.24 19.22
CA GLY A 74 11.86 3.01 19.19
C GLY A 74 11.54 3.50 17.78
N PHE A 75 12.51 4.14 17.14
CA PHE A 75 12.43 4.59 15.75
C PHE A 75 12.11 3.45 14.79
N ARG A 76 12.84 2.32 14.90
CA ARG A 76 12.59 1.13 14.09
C ARG A 76 11.19 0.55 14.26
N ARG A 77 10.64 0.53 15.48
CA ARG A 77 9.27 0.06 15.73
C ARG A 77 8.24 0.97 15.06
N GLU A 78 8.45 2.28 15.10
CA GLU A 78 7.54 3.22 14.44
C GLU A 78 7.57 3.05 12.92
N LEU A 79 8.76 2.95 12.34
CA LEU A 79 8.91 2.74 10.90
C LEU A 79 8.22 1.44 10.44
N ARG A 80 8.40 0.35 11.20
CA ARG A 80 7.72 -0.92 10.93
C ARG A 80 6.21 -0.82 11.09
N ARG A 81 5.70 0.00 12.02
CA ARG A 81 4.26 0.22 12.16
C ARG A 81 3.68 0.90 10.91
N VAL A 82 4.34 1.93 10.40
CA VAL A 82 3.94 2.62 9.17
C VAL A 82 3.97 1.65 7.98
N LEU A 83 5.05 0.85 7.86
CA LEU A 83 5.17 -0.16 6.82
C LEU A 83 4.03 -1.19 6.89
N ASN A 84 3.80 -1.78 8.06
CA ASN A 84 2.75 -2.77 8.27
C ASN A 84 1.36 -2.21 7.94
N ARG A 85 1.11 -0.92 8.22
CA ARG A 85 -0.15 -0.26 7.82
C ARG A 85 -0.30 -0.21 6.31
N GLY A 86 0.74 0.17 5.58
CA GLY A 86 0.73 0.17 4.12
C GLY A 86 0.54 -1.23 3.53
N GLU A 87 1.24 -2.23 4.08
CA GLU A 87 1.11 -3.63 3.68
C GLU A 87 -0.28 -4.18 3.93
N ALA A 88 -0.89 -3.86 5.07
CA ALA A 88 -2.25 -4.28 5.42
C ALA A 88 -3.30 -3.68 4.46
N VAL A 89 -3.17 -2.41 4.10
CA VAL A 89 -4.04 -1.77 3.10
C VAL A 89 -3.84 -2.40 1.72
N ASN A 90 -2.60 -2.70 1.33
CA ASN A 90 -2.32 -3.36 0.06
C ASN A 90 -2.85 -4.81 0.05
N ALA A 91 -2.78 -5.53 1.17
CA ALA A 91 -3.39 -6.84 1.33
C ALA A 91 -4.92 -6.79 1.19
N LEU A 92 -5.56 -5.79 1.80
CA LEU A 92 -6.99 -5.51 1.62
C LEU A 92 -7.34 -5.25 0.14
N LYS A 93 -6.59 -4.37 -0.53
CA LYS A 93 -6.78 -4.10 -1.97
C LYS A 93 -6.66 -5.38 -2.81
N ARG A 94 -5.67 -6.24 -2.53
CA ARG A 94 -5.52 -7.54 -3.21
C ARG A 94 -6.68 -8.49 -2.94
N ALA A 95 -7.26 -8.46 -1.74
CA ALA A 95 -8.41 -9.29 -1.43
C ALA A 95 -9.69 -8.83 -2.14
N ILE A 96 -9.89 -7.51 -2.25
CA ILE A 96 -11.00 -6.91 -2.99
C ILE A 96 -10.85 -7.20 -4.49
N TYR A 97 -9.64 -7.04 -5.03
CA TYR A 97 -9.37 -7.26 -6.44
C TYR A 97 -9.09 -8.74 -6.72
N THR A 98 -10.15 -9.52 -6.97
CA THR A 98 -10.05 -10.96 -7.22
C THR A 98 -9.78 -11.32 -8.70
N GLY A 99 -9.66 -10.34 -9.59
CA GLY A 99 -9.42 -10.53 -11.03
C GLY A 99 -7.93 -10.54 -11.38
N ARG A 100 -7.57 -11.17 -12.51
CA ARG A 100 -6.27 -10.91 -13.17
C ARG A 100 -6.43 -9.67 -14.05
N VAL A 101 -5.48 -8.73 -13.98
CA VAL A 101 -5.41 -7.63 -14.96
C VAL A 101 -5.20 -8.26 -16.34
N GLY A 102 -6.17 -8.08 -17.24
CA GLY A 102 -6.05 -8.58 -18.61
C GLY A 102 -4.87 -7.90 -19.33
N PRO A 103 -4.13 -8.59 -20.21
CA PRO A 103 -3.01 -7.99 -20.95
C PRO A 103 -3.36 -6.72 -21.73
N ALA A 104 -4.63 -6.54 -22.10
CA ALA A 104 -5.14 -5.36 -22.77
C ALA A 104 -5.26 -4.13 -21.85
N GLN A 105 -5.77 -4.31 -20.62
CA GLN A 105 -5.89 -3.24 -19.62
C GLN A 105 -4.52 -2.75 -19.13
N ALA A 106 -3.51 -3.61 -19.14
CA ALA A 106 -2.15 -3.24 -18.77
C ALA A 106 -1.44 -2.33 -19.80
N ARG A 107 -1.97 -2.20 -21.03
CA ARG A 107 -1.33 -1.40 -22.10
C ARG A 107 -1.72 0.07 -22.09
N ARG A 108 -2.76 0.46 -21.35
CA ARG A 108 -3.25 1.85 -21.29
C ARG A 108 -3.08 2.40 -19.88
N ALA A 109 -2.22 3.41 -19.74
CA ALA A 109 -1.91 4.02 -18.45
C ALA A 109 -3.17 4.58 -17.76
N ASP A 110 -4.05 5.22 -18.52
CA ASP A 110 -5.28 5.82 -17.99
C ASP A 110 -6.27 4.77 -17.44
N GLU A 111 -6.40 3.63 -18.12
CA GLU A 111 -7.26 2.52 -17.67
C GLU A 111 -6.69 1.88 -16.39
N MET A 112 -5.37 1.71 -16.31
CA MET A 112 -4.69 1.20 -15.13
C MET A 112 -4.87 2.15 -13.93
N GLN A 113 -4.78 3.47 -14.18
CA GLN A 113 -4.98 4.49 -13.16
C GLN A 113 -6.42 4.48 -12.63
N ALA A 114 -7.41 4.45 -13.53
CA ALA A 114 -8.82 4.36 -13.15
C ALA A 114 -9.12 3.11 -12.30
N VAL A 115 -8.53 1.96 -12.62
CA VAL A 115 -8.64 0.73 -11.82
C VAL A 115 -8.00 0.90 -10.44
N ALA A 116 -6.80 1.51 -10.37
CA ALA A 116 -6.11 1.76 -9.11
C ALA A 116 -6.90 2.72 -8.19
N ASP A 117 -7.53 3.73 -8.77
CA ASP A 117 -8.34 4.72 -8.07
C ASP A 117 -9.65 4.09 -7.56
N ALA A 118 -10.35 3.33 -8.41
CA ALA A 118 -11.54 2.59 -8.03
C ALA A 118 -11.24 1.58 -6.91
N LEU A 119 -10.12 0.86 -7.00
CA LEU A 119 -9.70 -0.08 -5.96
C LEU A 119 -9.35 0.64 -4.65
N SER A 120 -8.74 1.82 -4.73
CA SER A 120 -8.45 2.66 -3.56
C SER A 120 -9.72 3.15 -2.90
N LEU A 121 -10.72 3.55 -3.69
CA LEU A 121 -12.04 3.93 -3.20
C LEU A 121 -12.73 2.77 -2.47
N LEU A 122 -12.77 1.57 -3.08
CA LEU A 122 -13.37 0.38 -2.44
C LEU A 122 -12.67 0.00 -1.14
N ALA A 123 -11.33 0.03 -1.11
CA ALA A 123 -10.58 -0.24 0.12
C ALA A 123 -10.91 0.79 1.22
N ASN A 124 -11.04 2.07 0.87
CA ASN A 124 -11.44 3.11 1.82
C ASN A 124 -12.86 2.91 2.35
N ILE A 125 -13.81 2.50 1.51
CA ILE A 125 -15.18 2.18 1.93
C ILE A 125 -15.18 1.01 2.93
N VAL A 126 -14.44 -0.07 2.65
CA VAL A 126 -14.32 -1.21 3.56
C VAL A 126 -13.69 -0.78 4.90
N MET A 127 -12.62 0.02 4.86
CA MET A 127 -11.99 0.53 6.08
C MET A 127 -12.92 1.45 6.87
N ALA A 128 -13.72 2.29 6.20
CA ALA A 128 -14.69 3.15 6.86
C ALA A 128 -15.78 2.31 7.56
N TRP A 129 -16.31 1.29 6.87
CA TRP A 129 -17.25 0.34 7.46
C TRP A 129 -16.66 -0.35 8.70
N ASN A 130 -15.45 -0.92 8.57
CA ASN A 130 -14.76 -1.55 9.68
C ASN A 130 -14.54 -0.60 10.86
N THR A 131 -14.18 0.65 10.59
CA THR A 131 -14.01 1.69 11.62
C THR A 131 -15.32 1.94 12.36
N ALA A 132 -16.45 2.06 11.65
CA ALA A 132 -17.76 2.23 12.27
C ALA A 132 -18.16 1.02 13.13
N GLN A 133 -17.88 -0.20 12.66
CA GLN A 133 -18.15 -1.42 13.44
C GLN A 133 -17.29 -1.51 14.70
N MET A 134 -16.01 -1.16 14.59
CA MET A 134 -15.08 -1.10 15.72
C MET A 134 -15.53 -0.05 16.74
N GLN A 135 -15.94 1.14 16.29
CA GLN A 135 -16.47 2.20 17.16
C GLN A 135 -17.71 1.72 17.92
N ALA A 136 -18.66 1.08 17.23
CA ALA A 136 -19.86 0.55 17.87
C ALA A 136 -19.55 -0.49 18.97
N VAL A 137 -18.47 -1.28 18.82
CA VAL A 137 -18.01 -2.20 19.88
C VAL A 137 -17.41 -1.43 21.06
N LEU A 138 -16.56 -0.45 20.79
CA LEU A 138 -15.93 0.37 21.83
C LEU A 138 -16.97 1.15 22.64
N ASP A 139 -17.98 1.72 21.99
CA ASP A 139 -19.07 2.45 22.66
C ASP A 139 -19.87 1.51 23.59
N ARG A 140 -20.15 0.29 23.14
CA ARG A 140 -20.81 -0.73 23.98
C ARG A 140 -19.97 -1.12 25.20
N TRP A 141 -18.65 -1.19 25.07
CA TRP A 141 -17.76 -1.48 26.20
C TRP A 141 -17.67 -0.31 27.18
N ALA A 142 -17.59 0.92 26.66
CA ALA A 142 -17.63 2.13 27.46
C ALA A 142 -18.92 2.21 28.30
N ASN A 143 -20.07 1.87 27.72
CA ASN A 143 -21.36 1.80 28.43
C ASN A 143 -21.37 0.75 29.56
N ARG A 144 -20.51 -0.27 29.49
CA ARG A 144 -20.31 -1.29 30.55
C ARG A 144 -19.19 -0.92 31.52
N ARG A 145 -18.70 0.33 31.49
CA ARG A 145 -17.54 0.82 32.26
C ARG A 145 -16.23 0.08 31.97
N GLN A 146 -16.10 -0.50 30.77
CA GLN A 146 -14.85 -1.09 30.26
C GLN A 146 -14.23 -0.11 29.26
N ILE A 147 -13.38 0.78 29.74
CA ILE A 147 -12.73 1.81 28.91
C ILE A 147 -11.41 1.26 28.37
N VAL A 148 -11.27 1.25 27.04
CA VAL A 148 -10.02 0.88 26.38
C VAL A 148 -9.13 2.13 26.28
N PRO A 149 -7.86 2.08 26.73
CA PRO A 149 -6.93 3.19 26.60
C PRO A 149 -6.75 3.64 25.14
N PRO A 150 -6.74 4.95 24.85
CA PRO A 150 -6.57 5.48 23.48
C PRO A 150 -5.29 4.98 22.79
N GLU A 151 -4.23 4.70 23.56
CA GLU A 151 -2.95 4.20 23.06
C GLU A 151 -3.06 2.80 22.48
N LEU A 152 -4.05 2.00 22.92
CA LEU A 152 -4.35 0.68 22.37
C LEU A 152 -5.26 0.79 21.15
N THR A 153 -6.23 1.70 21.17
CA THR A 153 -7.09 2.00 20.01
C THR A 153 -6.27 2.54 18.83
N GLY A 154 -5.21 3.30 19.08
CA GLY A 154 -4.28 3.74 18.03
C GLY A 154 -3.44 2.62 17.40
N ARG A 155 -3.43 1.41 17.97
CA ARG A 155 -2.64 0.26 17.48
C ARG A 155 -3.43 -0.70 16.60
N ILE A 156 -4.75 -0.54 16.50
CA ILE A 156 -5.61 -1.40 15.68
C ILE A 156 -5.89 -0.71 14.33
N ALA A 157 -5.79 -1.48 13.25
CA ALA A 157 -6.07 -1.00 11.88
C ALA A 157 -7.42 -1.55 11.39
N PRO A 158 -8.25 -0.74 10.70
CA PRO A 158 -9.55 -1.16 10.19
C PRO A 158 -9.44 -1.98 8.88
N THR A 159 -8.40 -2.81 8.73
CA THR A 159 -8.08 -3.54 7.50
C THR A 159 -8.45 -5.01 7.54
N ARG A 160 -9.09 -5.47 8.63
CA ARG A 160 -9.47 -6.88 8.80
C ARG A 160 -10.61 -7.25 7.83
N LEU A 161 -10.53 -8.47 7.30
CA LEU A 161 -11.48 -9.02 6.31
C LEU A 161 -12.44 -10.05 6.89
N GLU A 162 -12.17 -10.53 8.10
CA GLU A 162 -13.05 -11.45 8.81
C GLU A 162 -14.45 -10.82 8.94
N GLY A 163 -15.47 -11.50 8.39
CA GLY A 163 -16.85 -11.02 8.38
C GLY A 163 -17.30 -10.28 7.11
N ILE A 164 -16.42 -10.08 6.12
CA ILE A 164 -16.78 -9.44 4.84
C ILE A 164 -16.82 -10.48 3.71
N ASN A 165 -17.97 -10.66 3.09
CA ASN A 165 -18.09 -11.48 1.88
C ASN A 165 -17.73 -10.66 0.63
N LEU A 166 -16.47 -10.75 0.20
CA LEU A 166 -15.95 -10.05 -0.98
C LEU A 166 -16.38 -10.66 -2.32
N ARG A 167 -16.80 -11.93 -2.34
CA ARG A 167 -17.17 -12.64 -3.57
C ARG A 167 -18.65 -12.56 -3.91
N GLY A 168 -19.45 -11.98 -3.01
CA GLY A 168 -20.90 -11.98 -3.14
C GLY A 168 -21.51 -13.35 -2.85
N VAL A 169 -22.82 -13.44 -3.07
CA VAL A 169 -23.59 -14.66 -2.84
C VAL A 169 -23.92 -15.28 -4.20
N PHE A 170 -23.34 -16.44 -4.48
CA PHE A 170 -23.70 -17.21 -5.66
C PHE A 170 -24.95 -18.03 -5.37
N ARG A 171 -26.02 -17.79 -6.13
CA ARG A 171 -27.24 -18.59 -6.08
C ARG A 171 -27.27 -19.51 -7.30
N PHE A 172 -27.23 -20.81 -7.04
CA PHE A 172 -27.33 -21.83 -8.08
C PHE A 172 -28.72 -22.46 -8.03
N PRO A 173 -29.58 -22.27 -9.05
CA PRO A 173 -30.88 -22.91 -9.12
C PRO A 173 -30.70 -24.37 -9.57
N LEU A 174 -30.30 -25.22 -8.62
CA LEU A 174 -29.97 -26.63 -8.88
C LEU A 174 -31.17 -27.41 -9.42
N GLU A 175 -32.38 -27.04 -9.04
CA GLU A 175 -33.62 -27.68 -9.47
C GLU A 175 -33.80 -27.61 -10.98
N ARG A 176 -33.40 -26.48 -11.59
CA ARG A 176 -33.54 -26.24 -13.03
C ARG A 176 -32.58 -27.09 -13.87
N TYR A 177 -31.46 -27.51 -13.28
CA TYR A 177 -30.39 -28.23 -13.97
C TYR A 177 -30.14 -29.62 -13.41
N ALA A 178 -31.04 -30.13 -12.57
CA ALA A 178 -30.87 -31.39 -11.85
C ALA A 178 -30.60 -32.58 -12.79
N GLY A 179 -31.28 -32.63 -13.94
CA GLY A 179 -31.08 -33.69 -14.94
C GLY A 179 -29.72 -33.67 -15.65
N GLN A 180 -29.01 -32.52 -15.64
CA GLN A 180 -27.67 -32.38 -16.22
C GLN A 180 -26.56 -32.53 -15.17
N ILE A 181 -26.84 -32.17 -13.91
CA ILE A 181 -25.88 -32.19 -12.80
C ILE A 181 -25.86 -33.56 -12.09
N LEU A 182 -27.00 -34.24 -12.01
CA LEU A 182 -27.16 -35.54 -11.34
C LEU A 182 -27.83 -36.57 -12.28
N PRO A 183 -27.21 -36.92 -13.43
CA PRO A 183 -27.81 -37.80 -14.43
C PRO A 183 -28.16 -39.20 -13.88
N SER A 184 -27.44 -39.65 -12.85
CA SER A 184 -27.69 -40.93 -12.17
C SER A 184 -28.94 -40.93 -11.27
N GLN A 185 -29.42 -39.78 -10.80
CA GLN A 185 -30.65 -39.69 -9.99
C GLN A 185 -31.91 -39.59 -10.86
N THR A 186 -31.79 -39.08 -12.09
CA THR A 186 -32.91 -38.99 -13.04
C THR A 186 -33.30 -40.37 -13.60
N ALA A 187 -32.35 -41.29 -13.76
CA ALA A 187 -32.59 -42.63 -14.29
C ALA A 187 -33.41 -43.54 -13.34
N ALA A 188 -33.35 -43.29 -12.03
CA ALA A 188 -34.03 -44.14 -11.04
C ALA A 188 -35.56 -43.94 -10.98
N LYS A 189 -36.10 -42.87 -11.58
CA LYS A 189 -37.56 -42.60 -11.58
C LYS A 189 -38.33 -43.28 -12.72
N THR A 190 -37.65 -43.88 -13.71
CA THR A 190 -38.32 -44.50 -14.87
C THR A 190 -38.51 -46.01 -14.72
N SER A 191 -38.05 -46.65 -13.64
CA SER A 191 -38.17 -48.10 -13.43
C SER A 191 -39.21 -48.53 -12.39
N ALA A 192 -40.02 -47.60 -11.87
CA ALA A 192 -41.11 -47.90 -10.91
C ALA A 192 -42.46 -47.44 -11.47
N GLY A 193 -42.98 -48.19 -12.44
CA GLY A 193 -44.31 -48.01 -13.02
C GLY A 193 -44.55 -49.13 -14.02
N GLY A 194 -45.12 -50.24 -13.53
CA GLY A 194 -45.64 -51.33 -14.36
C GLY A 194 -46.98 -50.98 -14.98
#